data_AF-A0AA97DAX7-F1
#
_entry.id   AF-A0AA97DAX7-F1
#
_cell.length_a   1.000
_cell.length_b   1.000
_cell.length_c   1.000
_cell.angle_alpha   90.00
_cell.angle_beta   90.00
_cell.angle_gamma   90.00
#
_symmetry.space_group_name_H-M   'P 1'
#
loop_
_entity.id
_entity.type
_entity.pdbx_description
1 polymer ?
#
loop_
_entity_poly.entity_id
_entity_poly.type
_entity_poly.pdbx_seq_one_letter_code
_entity_poly.pdbx_strand_id
1 'polypeptide(L)'
;MTREQLEDYPNIVAEIADLQEYLHTVVGDTVQDGSSGYPHSILIRGLPAGEKERQRIKALAAQKIEIEQFVDGLPTARERRLARAVMKYGTRWDVIRRELHSAKSADAVRMAYCRIFTKCS
;
A
#
# COMPACT_ATOMS: atom_id res chain seq x y z
N MET A 1 -5.86 2.74 15.08
CA MET A 1 -6.24 2.32 13.72
C MET A 1 -7.70 2.65 13.45
N THR A 2 -8.00 3.43 12.41
CA THR A 2 -9.37 3.75 11.98
C THR A 2 -9.81 2.89 10.78
N ARG A 3 -11.11 2.86 10.53
CA ARG A 3 -11.70 2.17 9.37
C ARG A 3 -11.15 2.70 8.05
N GLU A 4 -11.06 4.02 7.94
CA GLU A 4 -10.62 4.72 6.73
C GLU A 4 -9.17 4.40 6.40
N GLN A 5 -8.29 4.33 7.42
CA GLN A 5 -6.89 3.96 7.23
C GLN A 5 -6.72 2.56 6.64
N LEU A 6 -7.54 1.59 7.06
CA LEU A 6 -7.47 0.22 6.51
C LEU A 6 -8.07 0.16 5.10
N GLU A 7 -9.17 0.88 4.85
CA GLU A 7 -9.80 0.95 3.53
C GLU A 7 -8.89 1.62 2.49
N ASP A 8 -8.00 2.54 2.90
CA ASP A 8 -7.02 3.21 2.04
C ASP A 8 -5.76 2.38 1.76
N TYR A 9 -5.62 1.21 2.37
CA TYR A 9 -4.47 0.32 2.18
C TYR A 9 -4.12 0.04 0.69
N PRO A 10 -5.08 -0.26 -0.22
CA PRO A 10 -4.76 -0.45 -1.64
C PRO A 10 -4.10 0.78 -2.27
N ASN A 11 -4.54 1.98 -1.89
CA ASN A 11 -3.98 3.23 -2.41
C ASN A 11 -2.58 3.46 -1.86
N ILE A 12 -2.34 3.20 -0.58
CA ILE A 12 -1.00 3.27 0.03
C ILE A 12 -0.02 2.36 -0.72
N VAL A 13 -0.44 1.13 -1.04
CA VAL A 13 0.41 0.18 -1.80
C VAL A 13 0.67 0.67 -3.22
N ALA A 14 -0.34 1.22 -3.90
CA ALA A 14 -0.18 1.79 -5.23
C ALA A 14 0.75 3.02 -5.22
N GLU A 15 0.57 3.95 -4.29
CA GLU A 15 1.40 5.17 -4.16
C GLU A 15 2.86 4.80 -3.90
N ILE A 16 3.14 3.78 -3.08
CA ILE A 16 4.51 3.28 -2.88
C ILE A 16 5.09 2.76 -4.20
N ALA A 17 4.32 1.97 -4.97
CA ALA A 17 4.78 1.41 -6.24
C ALA A 17 5.07 2.52 -7.27
N ASP A 18 4.16 3.48 -7.42
CA ASP A 18 4.29 4.62 -8.34
C ASP A 18 5.52 5.47 -7.99
N LEU A 19 5.72 5.76 -6.69
CA LEU A 19 6.90 6.52 -6.23
C LEU A 19 8.20 5.75 -6.45
N GLN A 20 8.19 4.42 -6.30
CA GLN A 20 9.35 3.58 -6.59
C GLN A 20 9.68 3.56 -8.10
N GLU A 21 8.66 3.48 -8.96
CA GLU A 21 8.83 3.54 -10.41
C GLU A 21 9.36 4.91 -10.87
N TYR A 22 8.83 6.00 -10.31
CA TYR A 22 9.34 7.34 -10.55
C TYR A 22 10.82 7.47 -10.17
N LEU A 23 11.22 6.96 -8.99
CA LEU A 23 12.62 6.97 -8.58
C LEU A 23 13.52 6.15 -9.51
N HIS A 24 13.02 5.04 -10.05
CA HIS A 24 13.76 4.21 -10.99
C HIS A 24 13.98 4.92 -12.34
N THR A 25 12.96 5.59 -12.88
CA THR A 25 13.04 6.29 -14.17
C THR A 25 13.97 7.50 -14.12
N VAL A 26 13.93 8.30 -13.04
CA VAL A 26 14.78 9.49 -12.88
C VAL A 26 16.27 9.15 -12.75
N VAL A 27 16.60 7.97 -12.20
CA VAL A 27 18.01 7.53 -12.03
C VAL A 27 18.57 6.88 -13.30
N GLY A 28 17.72 6.50 -14.26
CA GLY A 28 18.09 5.77 -15.47
C GLY A 28 18.53 6.59 -16.68
N ASP A 29 18.26 7.91 -16.71
CA ASP A 29 18.55 8.75 -17.89
C ASP A 29 20.04 9.16 -17.91
N THR A 30 20.88 8.26 -18.43
CA THR A 30 22.32 8.48 -18.58
C THR A 30 22.58 9.00 -19.99
N VAL A 31 22.80 10.30 -20.14
CA VAL A 31 23.12 10.92 -21.43
C VAL A 31 24.51 10.46 -21.88
N GLN A 32 24.61 9.80 -23.04
CA GLN A 32 25.87 9.51 -23.69
C GLN A 32 26.40 10.78 -24.38
N ASP A 33 27.44 11.39 -23.82
CA ASP A 33 28.20 12.43 -24.52
C ASP A 33 29.05 11.78 -25.62
N GLY A 34 28.80 12.19 -26.87
CA GLY A 34 29.49 11.71 -28.06
C GLY A 34 30.79 12.44 -28.40
N SER A 35 31.35 13.29 -27.51
CA SER A 35 32.45 14.19 -27.87
C SER A 35 33.87 13.79 -27.42
N SER A 36 34.08 12.65 -26.77
CA SER A 36 35.43 12.18 -26.42
C SER A 36 35.48 10.67 -26.60
N GLY A 37 36.49 10.15 -27.30
CA GLY A 37 36.64 8.74 -27.69
C GLY A 37 36.79 7.71 -26.55
N TYR A 38 36.33 8.04 -25.35
CA TYR A 38 36.19 7.14 -24.21
C TYR A 38 34.83 7.42 -23.55
N PRO A 39 33.96 6.40 -23.34
CA PRO A 39 32.71 6.58 -22.63
C PRO A 39 33.02 6.91 -21.17
N HIS A 40 33.04 8.19 -20.84
CA HIS A 40 33.03 8.63 -19.46
C HIS A 40 31.58 8.66 -19.01
N SER A 41 31.16 7.70 -18.19
CA SER A 41 29.87 7.76 -17.51
C SER A 41 29.91 8.91 -16.51
N ILE A 42 29.50 10.10 -16.93
CA ILE A 42 29.23 11.20 -16.01
C ILE A 42 27.90 10.84 -15.34
N LEU A 43 27.97 10.17 -14.19
CA LEU A 43 26.86 10.10 -13.26
C LEU A 43 26.59 11.53 -12.80
N ILE A 44 25.66 12.20 -13.47
CA ILE A 44 25.06 13.44 -12.96
C ILE A 44 24.29 13.00 -11.70
N ARG A 45 24.98 12.99 -10.56
CA ARG A 45 24.33 12.94 -9.25
C ARG A 45 23.65 14.30 -9.08
N GLY A 46 22.47 14.46 -9.68
CA GLY A 46 21.57 15.54 -9.32
C GLY A 46 21.37 15.51 -7.81
N LEU A 47 21.65 16.64 -7.14
CA LEU A 47 21.22 16.89 -5.77
C LEU A 47 19.74 16.48 -5.59
N PRO A 48 19.36 16.02 -4.39
CA PRO A 48 18.79 14.70 -4.15
C PRO A 48 17.42 14.51 -4.82
N ALA A 49 17.39 14.31 -6.13
CA ALA A 49 16.17 13.93 -6.84
C ALA A 49 15.63 12.66 -6.15
N GLY A 50 14.43 12.75 -5.59
CA GLY A 50 13.82 11.65 -4.88
C GLY A 50 13.88 11.66 -3.35
N GLU A 51 14.50 12.62 -2.65
CA GLU A 51 14.55 12.54 -1.17
C GLU A 51 13.18 12.74 -0.52
N LYS A 52 12.35 13.64 -1.05
CA LYS A 52 10.96 13.81 -0.61
C LYS A 52 10.15 12.55 -0.87
N GLU A 53 10.32 11.95 -2.02
CA GLU A 53 9.68 10.70 -2.45
C GLU A 53 10.15 9.53 -1.58
N ARG A 54 11.45 9.45 -1.26
CA ARG A 54 12.01 8.46 -0.32
C ARG A 54 11.48 8.64 1.09
N GLN A 55 11.36 9.88 1.58
CA GLN A 55 10.74 10.18 2.88
C GLN A 55 9.26 9.80 2.87
N ARG A 56 8.54 10.08 1.78
CA ARG A 56 7.15 9.71 1.58
C ARG A 56 6.95 8.19 1.57
N ILE A 57 7.77 7.45 0.83
CA ILE A 57 7.80 5.99 0.83
C ILE A 57 8.03 5.46 2.25
N LYS A 58 8.97 6.03 3.01
CA LYS A 58 9.21 5.61 4.41
C LYS A 58 7.98 5.81 5.29
N ALA A 59 7.30 6.95 5.17
CA ALA A 59 6.09 7.22 5.94
C ALA A 59 4.94 6.27 5.56
N LEU A 60 4.71 6.06 4.27
CA LEU A 60 3.68 5.14 3.77
C LEU A 60 4.00 3.68 4.14
N ALA A 61 5.27 3.28 4.11
CA ALA A 61 5.70 1.95 4.54
C ALA A 61 5.46 1.73 6.04
N ALA A 62 5.71 2.74 6.88
CA ALA A 62 5.39 2.67 8.30
C ALA A 62 3.87 2.51 8.53
N GLN A 63 3.05 3.29 7.80
CA GLN A 63 1.59 3.18 7.87
C GLN A 63 1.10 1.80 7.39
N LYS A 64 1.67 1.27 6.30
CA LYS A 64 1.40 -0.09 5.80
C LYS A 64 1.69 -1.14 6.87
N ILE A 65 2.84 -1.05 7.54
CA ILE A 65 3.23 -1.98 8.62
C ILE A 65 2.25 -1.89 9.80
N GLU A 66 1.84 -0.67 10.19
CA GLU A 66 0.88 -0.48 11.27
C GLU A 66 -0.47 -1.16 10.96
N ILE A 67 -0.95 -1.03 9.72
CA ILE A 67 -2.18 -1.69 9.26
C ILE A 67 -2.02 -3.21 9.29
N GLU A 68 -0.90 -3.73 8.78
CA GLU A 68 -0.62 -5.18 8.78
C GLU A 68 -0.55 -5.75 10.20
N GLN A 69 0.13 -5.06 11.12
CA GLN A 69 0.21 -5.45 12.53
C GLN A 69 -1.15 -5.40 13.21
N PHE A 70 -1.97 -4.38 12.94
CA PHE A 70 -3.33 -4.31 13.46
C PHE A 70 -4.17 -5.50 13.00
N VAL A 71 -4.10 -5.82 11.70
CA VAL A 71 -4.82 -6.96 11.13
C VAL A 71 -4.34 -8.27 11.73
N ASP A 72 -3.04 -8.45 11.92
CA ASP A 72 -2.49 -9.66 12.55
C ASP A 72 -2.84 -9.78 14.04
N GLY A 73 -3.02 -8.66 14.72
CA GLY A 73 -3.49 -8.58 16.11
C GLY A 73 -4.98 -8.89 16.31
N LEU A 74 -5.77 -9.07 15.25
CA LEU A 74 -7.21 -9.32 15.38
C LEU A 74 -7.49 -10.70 16.04
N PRO A 75 -8.41 -10.75 17.01
CA PRO A 75 -8.56 -11.89 17.91
C PRO A 75 -9.07 -13.14 17.20
N THR A 76 -9.96 -13.00 16.21
CA THR A 76 -10.49 -14.14 15.48
C THR A 76 -9.91 -14.28 14.08
N ALA A 77 -9.62 -15.52 13.67
CA ALA A 77 -9.16 -15.81 12.30
C ALA A 77 -10.15 -15.34 11.23
N ARG A 78 -11.44 -15.25 11.56
CA ARG A 78 -12.48 -14.74 10.67
C ARG A 78 -12.36 -13.23 10.46
N GLU A 79 -12.14 -12.46 11.53
CA GLU A 79 -11.92 -11.02 11.44
C GLU A 79 -10.63 -10.72 10.67
N ARG A 80 -9.56 -11.50 10.88
CA ARG A 80 -8.32 -11.44 10.09
C ARG A 80 -8.55 -11.64 8.60
N ARG A 81 -9.29 -12.69 8.23
CA ARG A 81 -9.62 -12.98 6.82
C ARG A 81 -10.47 -11.85 6.21
N LEU A 82 -11.44 -11.33 6.96
CA LEU A 82 -12.29 -10.23 6.52
C LEU A 82 -11.48 -8.95 6.25
N ALA A 83 -10.61 -8.56 7.19
CA ALA A 83 -9.75 -7.40 7.02
C ALA A 83 -8.79 -7.56 5.84
N ARG A 84 -8.16 -8.72 5.66
CA ARG A 84 -7.31 -9.02 4.49
C ARG A 84 -8.08 -8.97 3.18
N ALA A 85 -9.32 -9.43 3.15
CA ALA A 85 -10.17 -9.32 1.96
C ALA A 85 -10.49 -7.85 1.63
N VAL A 86 -10.74 -7.02 2.63
CA VAL A 86 -10.93 -5.57 2.44
C VAL A 86 -9.64 -4.92 1.93
N MET A 87 -8.48 -5.26 2.49
CA MET A 87 -7.17 -4.76 2.00
C MET A 87 -6.90 -5.13 0.54
N LYS A 88 -7.46 -6.24 0.04
CA LYS A 88 -7.26 -6.71 -1.34
C LYS A 88 -8.29 -6.16 -2.32
N TYR A 89 -9.56 -6.07 -1.91
CA TYR A 89 -10.68 -5.75 -2.80
C TYR A 89 -11.37 -4.40 -2.49
N GLY A 90 -10.86 -3.64 -1.52
CA GLY A 90 -11.45 -2.39 -1.06
C GLY A 90 -12.81 -2.61 -0.38
N THR A 91 -13.77 -1.72 -0.64
CA THR A 91 -15.13 -1.78 -0.06
C THR A 91 -16.14 -2.53 -0.94
N ARG A 92 -15.68 -3.42 -1.82
CA ARG A 92 -16.54 -4.22 -2.71
C ARG A 92 -17.15 -5.41 -1.95
N TRP A 93 -18.14 -5.13 -1.10
CA TRP A 93 -18.73 -6.10 -0.16
C TRP A 93 -19.27 -7.38 -0.82
N ASP A 94 -19.81 -7.31 -2.03
CA ASP A 94 -20.25 -8.49 -2.78
C ASP A 94 -19.09 -9.41 -3.20
N VAL A 95 -17.95 -8.82 -3.58
CA VAL A 95 -16.73 -9.57 -3.91
C VAL A 95 -16.15 -10.21 -2.64
N ILE A 96 -16.05 -9.43 -1.57
CA ILE A 96 -15.54 -9.90 -0.27
C ILE A 96 -16.41 -11.04 0.27
N ARG A 97 -17.74 -10.94 0.18
CA ARG A 97 -18.64 -12.02 0.59
C ARG A 97 -18.31 -13.33 -0.14
N ARG A 98 -18.14 -13.24 -1.47
CA ARG A 98 -17.83 -14.40 -2.32
C ARG A 98 -16.48 -15.00 -1.97
N GLU A 99 -15.46 -14.16 -1.79
CA GLU A 99 -14.10 -14.57 -1.38
C GLU A 99 -14.12 -15.30 -0.03
N LEU A 100 -14.91 -14.81 0.92
CA LEU A 100 -15.01 -15.40 2.26
C LEU A 100 -15.92 -16.63 2.29
N HIS A 101 -16.50 -17.04 1.16
CA HIS A 101 -17.52 -18.10 1.04
C HIS A 101 -18.64 -17.95 2.08
N SER A 102 -19.01 -16.71 2.39
CA SER A 102 -19.95 -16.41 3.46
C SER A 102 -21.39 -16.45 2.94
N ALA A 103 -22.26 -17.21 3.61
CA ALA A 103 -23.71 -17.23 3.35
C ALA A 103 -24.43 -15.93 3.79
N LYS A 104 -23.72 -15.02 4.47
CA LYS A 104 -24.27 -13.73 4.93
C LYS A 104 -24.42 -12.74 3.79
N SER A 105 -25.41 -11.84 3.85
CA SER A 105 -25.56 -10.73 2.90
C SER A 105 -24.34 -9.79 2.90
N ALA A 106 -24.15 -9.02 1.82
CA ALA A 106 -23.08 -8.02 1.73
C ALA A 106 -23.12 -7.02 2.90
N ASP A 107 -24.32 -6.56 3.28
CA ASP A 107 -24.48 -5.63 4.41
C ASP A 107 -24.12 -6.27 5.76
N ALA A 108 -24.47 -7.54 5.97
CA ALA A 108 -24.06 -8.26 7.18
C ALA A 108 -22.53 -8.45 7.27
N VAL A 109 -21.83 -8.56 6.13
CA VAL A 109 -20.36 -8.58 6.07
C VAL A 109 -19.80 -7.20 6.40
N ARG A 110 -20.37 -6.13 5.83
CA ARG A 110 -20.00 -4.74 6.16
C ARG A 110 -20.18 -4.44 7.65
N MET A 111 -21.30 -4.84 8.25
CA MET A 111 -21.53 -4.69 9.69
C MET A 111 -20.53 -5.47 10.53
N ALA A 112 -20.19 -6.70 10.13
CA ALA A 112 -19.17 -7.49 10.81
C ALA A 112 -17.80 -6.80 10.76
N TYR A 113 -17.47 -6.16 9.65
CA TYR A 113 -16.25 -5.36 9.50
C TYR A 113 -16.28 -4.11 10.39
N CYS A 114 -17.36 -3.33 10.39
CA CYS A 114 -17.48 -2.16 11.28
C CYS A 114 -17.30 -2.53 12.76
N ARG A 115 -17.81 -3.70 13.17
CA ARG A 115 -17.67 -4.21 14.54
C ARG A 115 -16.23 -4.49 14.96
N ILE A 116 -15.31 -4.70 14.02
CA ILE A 116 -13.88 -4.86 14.34
C ILE A 116 -13.36 -3.60 15.04
N PHE A 117 -13.77 -2.43 14.55
CA PHE A 117 -13.30 -1.15 15.08
C PHE A 117 -14.06 -0.68 16.32
N THR A 118 -15.34 -1.07 16.47
CA THR A 118 -16.12 -0.72 17.68
C THR A 118 -15.85 -1.63 18.87
N LYS A 119 -15.25 -2.81 18.65
CA LYS A 119 -14.83 -3.70 19.75
C LYS A 119 -13.48 -3.28 20.35
N CYS A 120 -12.72 -2.44 19.65
CA CYS A 120 -11.41 -1.94 20.09
C CYS A 120 -11.51 -0.59 20.83
N SER A 121 -12.71 -0.13 21.19
CA SER A 121 -12.94 1.06 22.04
C SER A 121 -13.23 0.68 23.48
#